data_AF-D9SQS5-F1
#
_entry.id   AF-D9SQS5-F1
#
_cell.length_a   1.000
_cell.length_b   1.000
_cell.length_c   1.000
_cell.angle_alpha   90.00
_cell.angle_beta   90.00
_cell.angle_gamma   90.00
#
_symmetry.space_group_name_H-M   'P 1'
#
loop_
_entity.id
_entity.type
_entity.pdbx_description
1 polymer ?
#
loop_
_entity_poly.entity_id
_entity_poly.type
_entity_poly.pdbx_seq_one_letter_code
_entity_poly.pdbx_strand_id
1 'polypeptide(L)'
;MKKITKRLIGINFITYISNFLFMYYYAKYKGVLQAYWGLLGIWGLSPLVLLLITSPILADDYKKEYKIFKPYSTIDWIMRAIACFLSFYTLRFQYMSLGYIIQNLICLLLLIVSLILEYRMLKKAKIYADYPIDENIKKEEFTLEEKQNVRNMARAQPLALWSFIMFFSIGLGLDIEGKLYILLSILLFVLFLMLNYIKCYWFFIDEGEAKNTFIKDSIYAVIGYSIYFVLVFVLGYGIYKFWLIIFAIGFFYPTIRTNRKMAIRYKQLEAYLGDNLLDYFYYKK
;
A
#
# COMPACT_ATOMS: atom_id res chain seq x y z
N MET A 1 6.82 12.71 16.20
CA MET A 1 5.61 12.91 15.35
C MET A 1 5.85 13.84 14.16
N LYS A 2 6.36 15.07 14.34
CA LYS A 2 6.55 16.08 13.26
C LYS A 2 7.23 15.57 11.98
N LYS A 3 8.32 14.79 12.07
CA LYS A 3 9.02 14.22 10.89
C LYS A 3 8.14 13.22 10.11
N ILE A 4 7.36 12.41 10.81
CA ILE A 4 6.46 11.42 10.21
C ILE A 4 5.32 12.16 9.49
N THR A 5 4.66 13.10 10.16
CA THR A 5 3.60 13.93 9.56
C THR A 5 4.08 14.67 8.30
N LYS A 6 5.30 15.23 8.30
CA LYS A 6 5.88 15.87 7.11
C LYS A 6 6.12 14.91 5.94
N ARG A 7 6.61 13.69 6.22
CA ARG A 7 6.79 12.67 5.17
C ARG A 7 5.46 12.28 4.54
N LEU A 8 4.41 12.18 5.34
CA LEU A 8 3.07 11.81 4.88
C LEU A 8 2.48 12.86 3.96
N ILE A 9 2.61 14.13 4.33
CA ILE A 9 2.26 15.28 3.48
C ILE A 9 2.99 15.22 2.13
N GLY A 10 4.29 14.91 2.15
CA GLY A 10 5.07 14.73 0.93
C GLY A 10 4.52 13.62 0.03
N ILE A 11 4.21 12.45 0.60
CA ILE A 11 3.66 11.32 -0.16
C ILE A 11 2.26 11.65 -0.70
N ASN A 12 1.43 12.33 0.08
CA ASN A 12 0.10 12.77 -0.34
C ASN A 12 0.16 13.74 -1.52
N PHE A 13 1.03 14.75 -1.43
CA PHE A 13 1.24 15.71 -2.51
C PHE A 13 1.75 15.03 -3.79
N ILE A 14 2.70 14.10 -3.67
CA ILE A 14 3.18 13.28 -4.80
C ILE A 14 2.04 12.45 -5.41
N THR A 15 1.13 11.92 -4.58
CA THR A 15 -0.03 11.14 -5.05
C THR A 15 -0.95 11.99 -5.92
N TYR A 16 -1.28 13.22 -5.49
CA TYR A 16 -2.10 14.12 -6.29
C TYR A 16 -1.40 14.57 -7.57
N ILE A 17 -0.10 14.92 -7.52
CA ILE A 17 0.68 15.22 -8.72
C ILE A 17 0.64 14.05 -9.69
N SER A 18 0.85 12.82 -9.19
CA SER A 18 0.79 11.62 -10.02
C SER A 18 -0.57 11.46 -10.69
N ASN A 19 -1.67 11.72 -9.96
CA ASN A 19 -3.02 11.71 -10.54
C ASN A 19 -3.20 12.78 -11.62
N PHE A 20 -2.75 14.02 -11.39
CA PHE A 20 -2.86 15.10 -12.39
C PHE A 20 -2.06 14.79 -13.66
N LEU A 21 -0.82 14.34 -13.49
CA LEU A 21 0.02 13.96 -14.62
C LEU A 21 -0.60 12.78 -15.38
N PHE A 22 -1.10 11.76 -14.67
CA PHE A 22 -1.80 10.64 -15.29
C PHE A 22 -2.99 11.10 -16.14
N MET A 23 -3.87 11.93 -15.57
CA MET A 23 -5.05 12.46 -16.27
C MET A 23 -4.65 13.29 -17.51
N TYR A 24 -3.65 14.16 -17.38
CA TYR A 24 -3.17 14.99 -18.49
C TYR A 24 -2.56 14.15 -19.61
N TYR A 25 -1.60 13.28 -19.29
CA TYR A 25 -0.91 12.48 -20.28
C TYR A 25 -1.86 11.52 -20.98
N TYR A 26 -2.72 10.82 -20.22
CA TYR A 26 -3.68 9.90 -20.80
C TYR A 26 -4.67 10.59 -21.74
N ALA A 27 -5.23 11.74 -21.33
CA ALA A 27 -6.20 12.46 -22.16
C ALA A 27 -5.57 13.03 -23.44
N LYS A 28 -4.34 13.56 -23.36
CA LYS A 28 -3.66 14.24 -24.47
C LYS A 28 -2.96 13.29 -25.45
N TYR A 29 -2.37 12.20 -24.94
CA TYR A 29 -1.53 11.30 -25.73
C TYR A 29 -2.10 9.88 -25.82
N LYS A 30 -3.43 9.73 -25.68
CA LYS A 30 -4.14 8.43 -25.63
C LYS A 30 -3.64 7.42 -26.68
N GLY A 31 -3.44 7.84 -27.93
CA GLY A 31 -2.97 6.95 -29.01
C GLY A 31 -1.51 6.50 -28.89
N VAL A 32 -0.61 7.34 -28.39
CA VAL A 32 0.81 6.98 -28.17
C VAL A 32 0.95 6.12 -26.92
N LEU A 33 0.19 6.45 -25.88
CA LEU A 33 0.15 5.73 -24.62
C LEU A 33 -0.44 4.32 -24.77
N GLN A 34 -1.38 4.11 -25.68
CA GLN A 34 -1.85 2.79 -26.07
C GLN A 34 -0.74 1.88 -26.65
N ALA A 35 0.36 2.41 -27.16
CA ALA A 35 1.51 1.58 -27.55
C ALA A 35 2.37 1.12 -26.35
N TYR A 36 2.18 1.74 -25.18
CA TYR A 36 2.96 1.50 -23.95
C TYR A 36 2.06 1.17 -22.74
N TRP A 37 1.02 0.36 -22.95
CA TRP A 37 0.06 -0.03 -21.90
C TRP A 37 0.71 -0.58 -20.62
N GLY A 38 1.85 -1.27 -20.72
CA GLY A 38 2.55 -1.78 -19.54
C GLY A 38 3.11 -0.69 -18.62
N LEU A 39 3.66 0.39 -19.19
CA LEU A 39 4.15 1.55 -18.44
C LEU A 39 2.99 2.36 -17.85
N LEU A 40 1.88 2.45 -18.58
CA LEU A 40 0.62 3.02 -18.09
C LEU A 40 0.00 2.24 -16.95
N GLY A 41 0.09 0.90 -16.98
CA GLY A 41 -0.37 0.03 -15.90
C GLY A 41 0.42 0.27 -14.62
N ILE A 42 1.75 0.32 -14.71
CA ILE A 42 2.63 0.59 -13.57
C ILE A 42 2.40 2.01 -13.03
N TRP A 43 2.27 3.01 -13.90
CA TRP A 43 2.04 4.39 -13.48
C TRP A 43 0.61 4.61 -12.98
N GLY A 44 -0.40 4.01 -13.61
CA GLY A 44 -1.80 4.06 -13.19
C GLY A 44 -2.04 3.32 -11.87
N LEU A 45 -1.21 2.33 -11.52
CA LEU A 45 -1.30 1.70 -10.22
C LEU A 45 -0.48 2.42 -9.15
N SER A 46 0.38 3.38 -9.51
CA SER A 46 1.18 4.13 -8.54
C SER A 46 0.35 4.90 -7.52
N PRO A 47 -0.76 5.58 -7.86
CA PRO A 47 -1.60 6.24 -6.88
C PRO A 47 -2.23 5.26 -5.90
N LEU A 48 -2.63 4.07 -6.37
CA LEU A 48 -3.16 3.00 -5.51
C LEU A 48 -2.09 2.46 -4.56
N VAL A 49 -0.87 2.21 -5.06
CA VAL A 49 0.27 1.78 -4.24
C VAL A 49 0.63 2.86 -3.20
N LEU A 50 0.67 4.14 -3.59
CA LEU A 50 0.93 5.26 -2.67
C LEU A 50 -0.18 5.40 -1.62
N LEU A 51 -1.42 5.13 -1.99
CA LEU A 51 -2.58 5.15 -1.10
C LEU A 51 -2.54 4.00 -0.08
N LEU A 52 -2.01 2.84 -0.46
CA LEU A 52 -1.72 1.74 0.45
C LEU A 52 -0.54 2.06 1.39
N ILE A 53 0.54 2.67 0.87
CA ILE A 53 1.71 3.07 1.65
C ILE A 53 1.37 4.15 2.70
N THR A 54 0.33 4.95 2.47
CA THR A 54 -0.12 6.02 3.37
C THR A 54 -1.24 5.61 4.32
N SER A 55 -1.83 4.42 4.15
CA SER A 55 -2.74 3.81 5.15
C SER A 55 -2.15 3.62 6.58
N PRO A 56 -0.82 3.54 6.83
CA PRO A 56 -0.27 3.34 8.16
C PRO A 56 -0.59 4.44 9.18
N ILE A 57 -0.97 5.64 8.74
CA ILE A 57 -1.38 6.77 9.59
C ILE A 57 -2.76 6.54 10.22
N LEU A 58 -3.62 5.77 9.55
CA LEU A 58 -5.03 5.59 9.90
C LEU A 58 -5.24 4.70 11.11
N ALA A 59 -4.27 3.85 11.42
CA ALA A 59 -4.51 2.76 12.33
C ALA A 59 -3.67 2.91 13.59
N ASP A 60 -4.38 2.79 14.70
CA ASP A 60 -3.99 3.05 16.09
C ASP A 60 -2.80 2.24 16.60
N ASP A 61 -2.29 1.32 15.78
CA ASP A 61 -1.34 0.27 16.17
C ASP A 61 0.09 0.77 16.41
N TYR A 62 0.46 1.99 15.96
CA TYR A 62 1.84 2.48 16.11
C TYR A 62 2.07 3.27 17.40
N LYS A 63 1.10 4.11 17.82
CA LYS A 63 1.06 4.80 19.13
C LYS A 63 -0.38 5.20 19.45
N LYS A 64 -0.81 5.04 20.71
CA LYS A 64 -2.12 5.55 21.18
C LYS A 64 -2.30 7.05 20.89
N GLU A 65 -1.20 7.81 20.89
CA GLU A 65 -1.12 9.23 20.51
C GLU A 65 -1.68 9.51 19.09
N TYR A 66 -1.65 8.53 18.18
CA TYR A 66 -2.16 8.69 16.81
C TYR A 66 -3.69 8.63 16.71
N LYS A 67 -4.40 8.15 17.74
CA LYS A 67 -5.89 8.15 17.78
C LYS A 67 -6.48 9.53 17.51
N ILE A 68 -5.79 10.59 17.96
CA ILE A 68 -6.25 11.98 17.82
C ILE A 68 -6.23 12.45 16.35
N PHE A 69 -5.36 11.85 15.52
CA PHE A 69 -5.22 12.17 14.10
C PHE A 69 -6.08 11.26 13.20
N LYS A 70 -6.56 10.13 13.72
CA LYS A 70 -7.35 9.13 13.01
C LYS A 70 -8.49 9.71 12.16
N PRO A 71 -9.42 10.53 12.68
CA PRO A 71 -10.52 11.04 11.85
C PRO A 71 -10.03 11.88 10.68
N TYR A 72 -9.00 12.73 10.89
CA TYR A 72 -8.41 13.56 9.83
C TYR A 72 -7.71 12.71 8.77
N SER A 73 -6.94 11.73 9.22
CA SER A 73 -6.25 10.80 8.31
C SER A 73 -7.24 9.97 7.51
N THR A 74 -8.37 9.53 8.10
CA THR A 74 -9.41 8.73 7.42
C THR A 74 -10.08 9.54 6.33
N ILE A 75 -10.48 10.76 6.63
CA ILE A 75 -11.09 11.64 5.64
C ILE A 75 -10.08 11.94 4.51
N ASP A 76 -8.83 12.23 4.85
CA ASP A 76 -7.76 12.45 3.86
C ASP A 76 -7.54 11.23 2.95
N TRP A 77 -7.51 10.03 3.53
CA TRP A 77 -7.35 8.79 2.77
C TRP A 77 -8.54 8.53 1.84
N ILE A 78 -9.77 8.74 2.32
CA ILE A 78 -11.00 8.60 1.52
C ILE A 78 -10.98 9.59 0.34
N MET A 79 -10.60 10.85 0.58
CA MET A 79 -10.50 11.85 -0.49
C MET A 79 -9.46 11.46 -1.54
N ARG A 80 -8.31 10.91 -1.12
CA ARG A 80 -7.29 10.40 -2.04
C ARG A 80 -7.78 9.19 -2.82
N ALA A 81 -8.60 8.33 -2.21
CA ALA A 81 -9.22 7.21 -2.89
C ALA A 81 -10.19 7.71 -3.97
N ILE A 82 -11.05 8.68 -3.63
CA ILE A 82 -11.96 9.33 -4.58
C ILE A 82 -11.18 10.01 -5.72
N ALA A 83 -10.12 10.77 -5.41
CA ALA A 83 -9.28 11.42 -6.42
C ALA A 83 -8.62 10.40 -7.35
N CYS A 84 -8.15 9.28 -6.80
CA CYS A 84 -7.65 8.15 -7.56
C CYS A 84 -8.76 7.61 -8.49
N PHE A 85 -9.93 7.25 -7.98
CA PHE A 85 -11.06 6.79 -8.79
C PHE A 85 -11.43 7.75 -9.92
N LEU A 86 -11.50 9.05 -9.63
CA LEU A 86 -11.78 10.08 -10.62
C LEU A 86 -10.71 10.08 -11.72
N SER A 87 -9.43 9.99 -11.37
CA SER A 87 -8.33 9.97 -12.34
C SER A 87 -8.42 8.84 -13.37
N PHE A 88 -9.07 7.72 -13.02
CA PHE A 88 -9.36 6.62 -13.96
C PHE A 88 -10.70 6.77 -14.67
N TYR A 89 -11.62 7.58 -14.14
CA TYR A 89 -12.81 7.94 -14.89
C TYR A 89 -12.49 8.76 -16.15
N THR A 90 -11.32 9.42 -16.19
CA THR A 90 -10.79 10.16 -17.36
C THR A 90 -10.65 9.30 -18.61
N LEU A 91 -10.61 7.97 -18.48
CA LEU A 91 -10.56 7.06 -19.63
C LEU A 91 -11.70 7.32 -20.64
N ARG A 92 -12.82 7.91 -20.18
CA ARG A 92 -14.02 8.24 -20.96
C ARG A 92 -14.02 9.63 -21.59
N PHE A 93 -13.12 10.53 -21.19
CA PHE A 93 -13.16 11.94 -21.62
C PHE A 93 -12.01 12.29 -22.56
N GLN A 94 -12.28 13.15 -23.54
CA GLN A 94 -11.26 13.71 -24.43
C GLN A 94 -10.58 14.91 -23.76
N TYR A 95 -9.32 15.17 -24.13
CA TYR A 95 -8.58 16.34 -23.66
C TYR A 95 -9.37 17.63 -23.90
N MET A 96 -9.43 18.51 -22.90
CA MET A 96 -10.20 19.77 -22.91
C MET A 96 -11.72 19.66 -23.06
N SER A 97 -12.29 18.45 -23.04
CA SER A 97 -13.75 18.31 -22.92
C SER A 97 -14.25 18.87 -21.58
N LEU A 98 -15.52 19.30 -21.54
CA LEU A 98 -16.15 19.79 -20.31
C LEU A 98 -16.07 18.76 -19.17
N GLY A 99 -16.22 17.47 -19.48
CA GLY A 99 -16.02 16.38 -18.52
C GLY A 99 -14.59 16.32 -17.96
N TYR A 100 -13.57 16.44 -18.81
CA TYR A 100 -12.17 16.52 -18.38
C TYR A 100 -11.90 17.71 -17.46
N ILE A 101 -12.43 18.89 -17.79
CA ILE A 101 -12.26 20.11 -16.99
C ILE A 101 -12.90 19.96 -15.61
N ILE A 102 -14.17 19.54 -15.56
CA ILE A 102 -14.89 19.32 -14.29
C ILE A 102 -14.13 18.32 -13.42
N GLN A 103 -13.64 17.24 -14.02
CA GLN A 103 -12.93 16.21 -13.27
C GLN A 103 -11.62 16.72 -12.65
N ASN A 104 -10.83 17.50 -13.39
CA ASN A 104 -9.61 18.11 -12.86
C ASN A 104 -9.93 19.15 -11.76
N LEU A 105 -11.02 19.90 -11.90
CA LEU A 105 -11.48 20.83 -10.86
C LEU A 105 -11.87 20.08 -9.57
N ILE A 106 -12.56 18.96 -9.67
CA ILE A 106 -12.89 18.12 -8.50
C ILE A 106 -11.60 17.59 -7.84
N CYS A 107 -10.65 17.08 -8.63
CA CYS A 107 -9.35 16.63 -8.09
C CYS A 107 -8.59 17.76 -7.40
N LEU A 108 -8.64 18.99 -7.94
CA LEU A 108 -8.02 20.17 -7.34
C LEU A 108 -8.69 20.56 -6.02
N LEU A 109 -10.01 20.54 -5.97
CA LEU A 109 -10.76 20.76 -4.73
C LEU A 109 -10.38 19.73 -3.66
N LEU A 110 -10.31 18.45 -4.03
CA LEU A 110 -9.88 17.38 -3.12
C LEU A 110 -8.44 17.60 -2.61
N LEU A 111 -7.52 18.04 -3.47
CA LEU A 111 -6.16 18.41 -3.05
C LEU A 111 -6.17 19.57 -2.06
N ILE A 112 -6.93 20.63 -2.31
CA ILE A 112 -7.02 21.79 -1.39
C ILE A 112 -7.55 21.35 -0.02
N VAL A 113 -8.61 20.54 0.01
CA VAL A 113 -9.16 20.03 1.28
C VAL A 113 -8.15 19.11 1.97
N SER A 114 -7.45 18.25 1.24
CA SER A 114 -6.36 17.41 1.77
C SER A 114 -5.26 18.26 2.42
N LEU A 115 -4.79 19.32 1.76
CA LEU A 115 -3.81 20.26 2.31
C LEU A 115 -4.31 20.95 3.59
N ILE A 116 -5.60 21.29 3.67
CA ILE A 116 -6.20 21.86 4.88
C ILE A 116 -6.19 20.85 6.03
N LEU A 117 -6.55 19.58 5.77
CA LEU A 117 -6.51 18.52 6.79
C LEU A 117 -5.08 18.27 7.26
N GLU A 118 -4.12 18.23 6.34
CA GLU A 118 -2.70 18.10 6.63
C GLU A 118 -2.16 19.23 7.50
N TYR A 119 -2.52 20.47 7.18
CA TYR A 119 -2.18 21.62 8.00
C TYR A 119 -2.76 21.51 9.41
N ARG A 120 -4.02 21.08 9.55
CA ARG A 120 -4.66 20.83 10.86
C ARG A 120 -3.93 19.72 11.63
N MET A 121 -3.54 18.64 10.97
CA MET A 121 -2.74 17.56 11.57
C MET A 121 -1.36 18.07 12.00
N LEU A 122 -0.68 18.89 11.20
CA LEU A 122 0.59 19.51 11.57
C LEU A 122 0.48 20.43 12.80
N LYS A 123 -0.57 21.25 12.87
CA LYS A 123 -0.80 22.15 14.01
C LYS A 123 -1.01 21.35 15.29
N LYS A 124 -1.84 20.30 15.24
CA LYS A 124 -2.03 19.37 16.37
C LYS A 124 -0.73 18.65 16.72
N ALA A 125 0.02 18.15 15.75
CA ALA A 125 1.28 17.44 15.98
C ALA A 125 2.39 18.30 16.61
N LYS A 126 2.35 19.64 16.45
CA LYS A 126 3.24 20.56 17.18
C LYS A 126 2.87 20.69 18.66
N ILE A 127 1.58 20.73 18.98
CA ILE A 127 1.07 20.85 20.36
C ILE A 127 1.38 19.57 21.16
N TYR A 128 1.28 18.41 20.52
CA TYR A 128 1.59 17.11 21.15
C TYR A 128 3.05 16.67 20.97
N ALA A 129 3.94 17.54 20.46
CA ALA A 129 5.35 17.19 20.30
C ALA A 129 6.09 17.03 21.64
N ASP A 130 5.54 17.67 22.70
CA ASP A 130 6.13 17.72 24.03
C ASP A 130 5.52 16.71 25.02
N TYR A 131 4.58 15.87 24.56
CA TYR A 131 4.12 14.74 25.37
C TYR A 131 5.19 13.65 25.39
N PRO A 132 5.63 13.16 26.56
CA PRO A 132 6.59 12.09 26.64
C PRO A 132 6.03 10.87 25.91
N ILE A 133 6.86 10.29 25.05
CA ILE A 133 6.57 9.04 24.34
C ILE A 133 6.17 8.03 25.42
N ASP A 134 4.94 7.51 25.33
CA ASP A 134 4.39 6.55 26.29
C ASP A 134 5.44 5.45 26.60
N GLU A 135 5.95 5.43 27.84
CA GLU A 135 6.93 4.44 28.35
C GLU A 135 6.41 3.00 28.22
N ASN A 136 5.13 2.81 27.91
CA ASN A 136 4.54 1.52 27.61
C ASN A 136 5.12 0.84 26.36
N ILE A 137 5.78 1.56 25.42
CA ILE A 137 6.52 0.91 24.32
C ILE A 137 7.71 0.08 24.85
N LYS A 138 8.24 0.43 26.05
CA LYS A 138 9.31 -0.33 26.71
C LYS A 138 8.82 -1.49 27.58
N LYS A 139 7.50 -1.72 27.70
CA LYS A 139 6.92 -2.73 28.61
C LYS A 139 6.54 -4.06 27.96
N GLU A 140 6.58 -4.19 26.64
CA GLU A 140 6.50 -5.53 26.03
C GLU A 140 7.85 -6.23 26.17
N GLU A 141 7.91 -7.24 27.03
CA GLU A 141 9.06 -8.13 27.10
C GLU A 141 9.16 -8.93 25.79
N PHE A 142 10.26 -8.72 25.07
CA PHE A 142 10.63 -9.55 23.92
C PHE A 142 11.34 -10.80 24.40
N THR A 143 10.96 -11.96 23.87
CA THR A 143 11.64 -13.22 24.21
C THR A 143 13.07 -13.21 23.66
N LEU A 144 13.96 -14.05 24.23
CA LEU A 144 15.33 -14.18 23.72
C LEU A 144 15.34 -14.67 22.26
N GLU A 145 14.43 -15.59 21.93
CA GLU A 145 14.24 -16.12 20.58
C GLU A 145 13.82 -15.03 19.59
N GLU A 146 12.93 -14.10 19.98
CA GLU A 146 12.56 -12.93 19.14
C GLU A 146 13.75 -12.03 18.86
N LYS A 147 14.58 -11.78 19.86
CA LYS A 147 15.80 -10.97 19.72
C LYS A 147 16.79 -11.65 18.77
N GLN A 148 16.98 -12.96 18.89
CA GLN A 148 17.85 -13.74 18.00
C GLN A 148 17.30 -13.82 16.56
N ASN A 149 15.98 -13.78 16.38
CA ASN A 149 15.33 -13.83 15.07
C ASN A 149 15.29 -12.47 14.32
N VAL A 150 15.84 -11.40 14.90
CA VAL A 150 15.78 -10.02 14.36
C VAL A 150 16.24 -9.93 12.90
N ARG A 151 17.25 -10.71 12.52
CA ARG A 151 17.79 -10.75 11.14
C ARG A 151 16.78 -11.30 10.14
N ASN A 152 16.03 -12.34 10.50
CA ASN A 152 15.01 -12.91 9.63
C ASN A 152 13.79 -12.00 9.55
N MET A 153 13.39 -11.39 10.67
CA MET A 153 12.36 -10.35 10.69
C MET A 153 12.72 -9.16 9.77
N ALA A 154 13.98 -8.71 9.79
CA ALA A 154 14.48 -7.65 8.93
C ALA A 154 14.42 -8.00 7.45
N ARG A 155 14.71 -9.27 7.09
CA ARG A 155 14.62 -9.78 5.71
C ARG A 155 13.19 -9.97 5.22
N ALA A 156 12.28 -10.35 6.12
CA ALA A 156 10.88 -10.58 5.79
C ALA A 156 10.15 -9.28 5.38
N GLN A 157 10.48 -8.14 5.99
CA GLN A 157 9.81 -6.86 5.70
C GLN A 157 9.89 -6.39 4.25
N PRO A 158 11.08 -6.22 3.63
CA PRO A 158 11.16 -5.78 2.25
C PRO A 158 10.54 -6.81 1.30
N LEU A 159 10.66 -8.12 1.60
CA LEU A 159 10.05 -9.19 0.81
C LEU A 159 8.52 -9.04 0.71
N ALA A 160 7.90 -8.65 1.82
CA ALA A 160 6.46 -8.39 1.93
C ALA A 160 5.99 -7.24 1.04
N LEU A 161 6.77 -6.15 0.98
CA LEU A 161 6.46 -4.98 0.17
C LEU A 161 6.70 -5.24 -1.31
N TRP A 162 7.84 -5.86 -1.66
CA TRP A 162 8.22 -6.10 -3.05
C TRP A 162 7.34 -7.14 -3.73
N SER A 163 6.96 -8.22 -3.03
CA SER A 163 6.01 -9.21 -3.56
C SER A 163 4.66 -8.57 -3.90
N PHE A 164 4.17 -7.68 -3.03
CA PHE A 164 2.95 -6.94 -3.24
C PHE A 164 3.07 -5.99 -4.45
N ILE A 165 4.10 -5.13 -4.48
CA ILE A 165 4.31 -4.19 -5.59
C ILE A 165 4.45 -4.93 -6.92
N MET A 166 5.26 -5.99 -6.97
CA MET A 166 5.48 -6.78 -8.18
C MET A 166 4.18 -7.39 -8.71
N PHE A 167 3.38 -8.00 -7.83
CA PHE A 167 2.12 -8.62 -8.25
C PHE A 167 1.08 -7.59 -8.71
N PHE A 168 0.90 -6.49 -7.98
CA PHE A 168 -0.09 -5.48 -8.37
C PHE A 168 0.35 -4.74 -9.63
N SER A 169 1.60 -4.25 -9.69
CA SER A 169 2.08 -3.46 -10.81
C SER A 169 2.25 -4.25 -12.11
N ILE A 170 2.67 -5.53 -12.04
CA ILE A 170 2.97 -6.34 -13.21
C ILE A 170 1.90 -7.43 -13.41
N GLY A 171 1.57 -8.17 -12.36
CA GLY A 171 0.61 -9.28 -12.42
C GLY A 171 -0.81 -8.84 -12.76
N LEU A 172 -1.26 -7.70 -12.24
CA LEU A 172 -2.59 -7.13 -12.51
C LEU A 172 -2.57 -5.92 -13.47
N GLY A 173 -1.42 -5.26 -13.61
CA GLY A 173 -1.31 -3.98 -14.32
C GLY A 173 -1.10 -4.03 -15.83
N LEU A 174 -0.65 -5.15 -16.41
CA LEU A 174 -0.39 -5.19 -17.85
C LEU A 174 -1.69 -5.39 -18.63
N ASP A 175 -1.95 -4.56 -19.63
CA ASP A 175 -3.00 -4.75 -20.64
C ASP A 175 -2.41 -5.34 -21.91
N ILE A 176 -1.85 -6.54 -21.77
CA ILE A 176 -1.32 -7.30 -22.90
C ILE A 176 -2.34 -8.38 -23.20
N GLU A 177 -3.08 -8.20 -24.28
CA GLU A 177 -3.92 -9.26 -24.83
C GLU A 177 -3.01 -10.41 -25.28
N GLY A 178 -3.27 -11.62 -24.77
CA GLY A 178 -2.53 -12.81 -25.18
C GLY A 178 -2.36 -13.85 -24.09
N LYS A 179 -2.27 -15.12 -24.52
CA LYS A 179 -2.09 -16.29 -23.64
C LYS A 179 -0.83 -16.19 -22.77
N LEU A 180 0.22 -15.53 -23.27
CA LEU A 180 1.47 -15.31 -22.53
C LEU A 180 1.27 -14.44 -21.28
N TYR A 181 0.40 -13.43 -21.36
CA TYR A 181 0.14 -12.55 -20.23
C TYR A 181 -0.68 -13.23 -19.14
N ILE A 182 -1.69 -14.02 -19.52
CA ILE A 182 -2.46 -14.85 -18.58
C ILE A 182 -1.51 -15.76 -17.81
N LEU A 183 -0.59 -16.43 -18.50
CA LEU A 183 0.42 -17.27 -17.87
C LEU A 183 1.34 -16.47 -16.93
N LEU A 184 1.82 -15.29 -17.37
CA LEU A 184 2.66 -14.42 -16.54
C LEU A 184 1.93 -13.94 -15.28
N SER A 185 0.65 -13.56 -15.38
CA SER A 185 -0.18 -13.14 -14.25
C SER A 185 -0.31 -14.26 -13.22
N ILE A 186 -0.57 -15.50 -13.67
CA ILE A 186 -0.64 -16.69 -12.81
C ILE A 186 0.72 -16.95 -12.15
N LEU A 187 1.81 -16.91 -12.91
CA LEU A 187 3.16 -17.13 -12.38
C LEU A 187 3.52 -16.09 -11.31
N LEU A 188 3.21 -14.82 -11.54
CA LEU A 188 3.44 -13.74 -10.57
C LEU A 188 2.56 -13.89 -9.33
N PHE A 189 1.32 -14.39 -9.48
CA PHE A 189 0.46 -14.68 -8.34
C PHE A 189 0.99 -15.85 -7.49
N VAL A 190 1.44 -16.93 -8.13
CA VAL A 190 2.08 -18.06 -7.44
C VAL A 190 3.36 -17.60 -6.72
N LEU A 191 4.19 -16.80 -7.39
CA LEU A 191 5.38 -16.20 -6.79
C LEU A 191 5.02 -15.33 -5.58
N PHE A 192 3.95 -14.52 -5.66
CA PHE A 192 3.44 -13.74 -4.54
C PHE A 192 3.03 -14.63 -3.35
N LEU A 193 2.31 -15.73 -3.59
CA LEU A 193 1.95 -16.68 -2.53
C LEU A 193 3.20 -17.33 -1.90
N MET A 194 4.16 -17.74 -2.72
CA MET A 194 5.42 -18.32 -2.26
C MET A 194 6.23 -17.34 -1.40
N LEU A 195 6.35 -16.08 -1.82
CA LEU A 195 7.03 -15.04 -1.05
C LEU A 195 6.29 -14.73 0.25
N ASN A 196 4.95 -14.75 0.26
CA ASN A 196 4.18 -14.60 1.49
C ASN A 196 4.38 -15.77 2.47
N TYR A 197 4.51 -16.99 1.96
CA TYR A 197 4.85 -18.15 2.77
C TYR A 197 6.21 -17.94 3.44
N ILE A 198 7.26 -17.69 2.65
CA ILE A 198 8.63 -17.48 3.13
C ILE A 198 8.67 -16.35 4.18
N LYS A 199 8.01 -15.23 3.89
CA LYS A 199 7.90 -14.09 4.81
C LYS A 199 7.29 -14.49 6.15
N CYS A 200 6.18 -15.24 6.18
CA CYS A 200 5.53 -15.62 7.43
C CYS A 200 6.44 -16.51 8.28
N TYR A 201 7.09 -17.51 7.67
CA TYR A 201 8.01 -18.42 8.36
C TYR A 201 9.34 -17.78 8.77
N TRP A 202 9.78 -16.72 8.11
CA TRP A 202 10.92 -15.93 8.58
C TRP A 202 10.58 -14.98 9.72
N PHE A 203 9.33 -14.51 9.76
CA PHE A 203 8.94 -13.49 10.74
C PHE A 203 8.49 -14.09 12.08
N PHE A 204 7.60 -15.08 12.04
CA PHE A 204 7.06 -15.71 13.26
C PHE A 204 7.98 -16.83 13.75
N ILE A 205 8.12 -16.94 15.07
CA ILE A 205 8.89 -18.02 15.71
C ILE A 205 8.02 -19.29 15.78
N ASP A 206 6.76 -19.14 16.17
CA ASP A 206 5.81 -20.24 16.21
C ASP A 206 5.35 -20.58 14.78
N GLU A 207 5.68 -21.80 14.33
CA GLU A 207 5.27 -22.33 13.04
C GLU A 207 3.75 -22.41 12.88
N GLY A 208 3.02 -22.65 13.98
CA GLY A 208 1.55 -22.67 14.00
C GLY A 208 0.97 -21.29 13.71
N GLU A 209 1.52 -20.25 14.33
CA GLU A 209 1.13 -18.85 14.05
C GLU A 209 1.48 -18.45 12.61
N ALA A 210 2.68 -18.83 12.14
CA ALA A 210 3.13 -18.59 10.77
C ALA A 210 2.16 -19.20 9.74
N LYS A 211 1.83 -20.48 9.94
CA LYS A 211 0.93 -21.24 9.07
C LYS A 211 -0.48 -20.65 9.06
N ASN A 212 -1.06 -20.39 10.24
CA ASN A 212 -2.41 -19.84 10.34
C ASN A 212 -2.53 -18.46 9.68
N THR A 213 -1.52 -17.61 9.88
CA THR A 213 -1.45 -16.29 9.25
C THR A 213 -1.33 -16.40 7.73
N PHE A 214 -0.45 -17.27 7.24
CA PHE A 214 -0.28 -17.51 5.80
C PHE A 214 -1.56 -18.04 5.15
N ILE A 215 -2.21 -19.04 5.74
CA ILE A 215 -3.45 -19.64 5.21
C ILE A 215 -4.53 -18.58 5.11
N LYS A 216 -4.73 -17.81 6.18
CA LYS A 216 -5.71 -16.72 6.20
C LYS A 216 -5.44 -15.73 5.07
N ASP A 217 -4.24 -15.17 4.99
CA ASP A 217 -3.91 -14.17 3.98
C ASP A 217 -4.05 -14.72 2.55
N SER A 218 -3.65 -15.98 2.35
CA SER A 218 -3.71 -16.64 1.04
C SER A 218 -5.13 -16.92 0.57
N ILE A 219 -6.03 -17.35 1.46
CA ILE A 219 -7.44 -17.62 1.11
C ILE A 219 -8.09 -16.36 0.53
N TYR A 220 -7.97 -15.22 1.22
CA TYR A 220 -8.56 -13.98 0.72
C TYR A 220 -7.91 -13.52 -0.59
N ALA A 221 -6.58 -13.58 -0.69
CA ALA A 221 -5.87 -13.23 -1.92
C ALA A 221 -6.29 -14.10 -3.11
N VAL A 222 -6.45 -15.41 -2.90
CA VAL A 222 -6.92 -16.36 -3.93
C VAL A 222 -8.34 -16.02 -4.35
N ILE A 223 -9.26 -15.79 -3.41
CA ILE A 223 -10.64 -15.40 -3.74
C ILE A 223 -10.66 -14.11 -4.59
N GLY A 224 -9.93 -13.08 -4.15
CA GLY A 224 -9.85 -11.81 -4.87
C GLY A 224 -9.27 -11.95 -6.27
N TYR A 225 -8.16 -12.70 -6.39
CA TYR A 225 -7.52 -12.96 -7.68
C TYR A 225 -8.39 -13.81 -8.60
N SER A 226 -9.06 -14.86 -8.09
CA SER A 226 -9.95 -15.69 -8.89
C SER A 226 -11.13 -14.90 -9.45
N ILE A 227 -11.76 -14.03 -8.65
CA ILE A 227 -12.84 -13.15 -9.13
C ILE A 227 -12.31 -12.23 -10.23
N TYR A 228 -11.18 -11.56 -9.99
CA TYR A 228 -10.54 -10.72 -11.01
C TYR A 228 -10.25 -11.51 -12.29
N PHE A 229 -9.65 -12.69 -12.14
CA PHE A 229 -9.21 -13.52 -13.25
C PHE A 229 -10.38 -13.95 -14.13
N VAL A 230 -11.47 -14.44 -13.53
CA VAL A 230 -12.67 -14.85 -14.27
C VAL A 230 -13.31 -13.65 -14.97
N LEU A 231 -13.52 -12.54 -14.26
CA LEU A 231 -14.21 -11.39 -14.82
C LEU A 231 -13.41 -10.71 -15.95
N VAL A 232 -12.09 -10.64 -15.83
CA VAL A 232 -11.23 -9.98 -16.82
C VAL A 232 -10.84 -10.91 -17.96
N PHE A 233 -10.34 -12.12 -17.67
CA PHE A 233 -9.77 -12.99 -18.70
C PHE A 233 -10.77 -13.99 -19.29
N VAL A 234 -11.78 -14.42 -18.53
CA VAL A 234 -12.77 -15.41 -19.02
C VAL A 234 -13.99 -14.71 -19.61
N LEU A 235 -14.54 -13.71 -18.92
CA LEU A 235 -15.76 -13.00 -19.35
C LEU A 235 -15.48 -11.75 -20.18
N GLY A 236 -14.21 -11.32 -20.30
CA GLY A 236 -13.83 -10.22 -21.17
C GLY A 236 -14.35 -8.85 -20.74
N TYR A 237 -14.61 -8.60 -19.45
CA TYR A 237 -15.01 -7.28 -18.92
C TYR A 237 -13.85 -6.28 -18.90
N GLY A 238 -13.05 -6.20 -19.97
CA GLY A 238 -11.87 -5.33 -20.09
C GLY A 238 -12.17 -3.84 -19.84
N ILE A 239 -13.37 -3.38 -20.21
CA ILE A 239 -13.83 -2.00 -19.97
C ILE A 239 -13.93 -1.66 -18.47
N TYR A 240 -14.15 -2.67 -17.62
CA TYR A 240 -14.23 -2.53 -16.16
C TYR A 240 -12.97 -3.01 -15.44
N LYS A 241 -11.93 -3.43 -16.16
CA LYS A 241 -10.69 -4.02 -15.62
C LYS A 241 -10.14 -3.22 -14.45
N PHE A 242 -10.09 -1.89 -14.57
CA PHE A 242 -9.58 -1.03 -13.51
C PHE A 242 -10.41 -1.10 -12.22
N TRP A 243 -11.75 -1.09 -12.31
CA TRP A 243 -12.64 -1.24 -11.16
C TRP A 243 -12.50 -2.62 -10.52
N LEU A 244 -12.29 -3.64 -11.35
CA LEU A 244 -12.05 -5.01 -10.90
C LEU A 244 -10.69 -5.15 -10.20
N ILE A 245 -9.64 -4.44 -10.63
CA ILE A 245 -8.35 -4.39 -9.92
C ILE A 245 -8.55 -3.79 -8.52
N ILE A 246 -9.29 -2.69 -8.40
CA ILE A 246 -9.54 -2.08 -7.08
C ILE A 246 -10.35 -3.00 -6.18
N PHE A 247 -11.39 -3.62 -6.72
CA PHE A 247 -12.16 -4.63 -5.99
C PHE A 247 -11.27 -5.79 -5.52
N ALA A 248 -10.39 -6.28 -6.40
CA ALA A 248 -9.42 -7.32 -6.07
C ALA A 248 -8.46 -6.89 -4.95
N ILE A 249 -7.90 -5.67 -5.00
CA ILE A 249 -7.04 -5.13 -3.93
C ILE A 249 -7.73 -5.21 -2.56
N GLY A 250 -9.04 -4.99 -2.49
CA GLY A 250 -9.82 -5.10 -1.25
C GLY A 250 -9.67 -6.45 -0.56
N PHE A 251 -9.58 -7.54 -1.32
CA PHE A 251 -9.36 -8.89 -0.78
C PHE A 251 -7.94 -9.11 -0.24
N PHE A 252 -6.97 -8.27 -0.59
CA PHE A 252 -5.62 -8.36 -0.05
C PHE A 252 -5.46 -7.60 1.28
N TYR A 253 -6.55 -7.03 1.80
CA TYR A 253 -6.57 -6.35 3.09
C TYR A 253 -5.96 -7.17 4.26
N PRO A 254 -6.24 -8.49 4.40
CA PRO A 254 -5.59 -9.31 5.42
C PRO A 254 -4.07 -9.33 5.28
N THR A 255 -3.55 -9.55 4.07
CA THR A 255 -2.10 -9.51 3.78
C THR A 255 -1.48 -8.16 4.12
N ILE A 256 -2.15 -7.06 3.74
CA ILE A 256 -1.71 -5.70 4.07
C ILE A 256 -1.64 -5.52 5.59
N ARG A 257 -2.66 -6.00 6.32
CA ARG A 257 -2.71 -5.92 7.78
C ARG A 257 -1.60 -6.76 8.43
N THR A 258 -1.34 -7.96 7.93
CA THR A 258 -0.24 -8.83 8.40
C THR A 258 1.12 -8.18 8.18
N ASN A 259 1.40 -7.75 6.95
CA ASN A 259 2.64 -7.04 6.60
C ASN A 259 2.88 -5.84 7.51
N ARG A 260 1.80 -5.14 7.85
CA ARG A 260 1.84 -4.02 8.77
C ARG A 260 2.13 -4.43 10.21
N LYS A 261 1.52 -5.48 10.74
CA LYS A 261 1.84 -5.99 12.09
C LYS A 261 3.32 -6.37 12.18
N MET A 262 3.84 -7.05 11.15
CA MET A 262 5.26 -7.38 11.03
C MET A 262 6.14 -6.13 11.00
N ALA A 263 5.73 -5.11 10.22
CA ALA A 263 6.39 -3.81 10.13
C ALA A 263 6.60 -3.16 11.50
N ILE A 264 5.54 -3.17 12.31
CA ILE A 264 5.48 -2.52 13.63
C ILE A 264 6.29 -3.30 14.65
N ARG A 265 6.09 -4.62 14.75
CA ARG A 265 6.73 -5.47 15.75
C ARG A 265 8.26 -5.44 15.63
N TYR A 266 8.78 -5.48 14.40
CA TYR A 266 10.23 -5.30 14.16
C TYR A 266 10.74 -3.93 14.59
N LYS A 267 10.02 -2.84 14.34
CA LYS A 267 10.44 -1.49 14.76
C LYS A 267 10.43 -1.34 16.27
N GLN A 268 9.50 -2.00 16.96
CA GLN A 268 9.50 -2.05 18.41
C GLN A 268 10.72 -2.83 18.93
N LEU A 269 11.05 -3.96 18.31
CA LEU A 269 12.24 -4.74 18.63
C LEU A 269 13.53 -3.96 18.36
N GLU A 270 13.62 -3.28 17.22
CA GLU A 270 14.75 -2.39 16.85
C GLU A 270 14.94 -1.28 17.90
N ALA A 271 13.86 -0.63 18.31
CA ALA A 271 13.89 0.41 19.33
C ALA A 271 14.21 -0.13 20.74
N TYR A 272 13.80 -1.37 21.04
CA TYR A 272 14.11 -2.03 22.31
C TYR A 272 15.59 -2.44 22.40
N LEU A 273 16.14 -3.01 21.32
CA LEU A 273 17.53 -3.45 21.27
C LEU A 273 18.51 -2.28 21.23
N GLY A 274 18.15 -1.16 20.58
CA GLY A 274 18.98 0.05 20.55
C GLY A 274 20.38 -0.24 20.05
N ASP A 275 21.40 0.11 20.83
CA ASP A 275 22.81 -0.08 20.48
C ASP A 275 23.20 -1.57 20.40
N ASN A 276 22.49 -2.46 21.12
CA ASN A 276 22.75 -3.90 21.10
C ASN A 276 22.20 -4.59 19.84
N LEU A 277 21.50 -3.86 18.95
CA LEU A 277 20.92 -4.43 17.73
C LEU A 277 21.97 -5.16 16.89
N LEU A 278 23.16 -4.57 16.74
CA LEU A 278 24.24 -5.14 15.95
C LEU A 278 24.70 -6.49 16.51
N ASP A 279 24.74 -6.64 17.83
CA ASP A 279 25.15 -7.90 18.46
C ASP A 279 24.20 -9.03 18.07
N TYR A 280 22.88 -8.80 18.09
CA TYR A 280 21.89 -9.79 17.66
C TYR A 280 21.85 -10.01 16.14
N PHE A 281 22.32 -9.06 15.34
CA PHE A 281 22.42 -9.22 13.88
C PHE A 281 23.61 -10.06 13.43
N TYR A 282 24.75 -9.96 14.14
CA TYR A 282 26.02 -10.57 13.72
C TYR A 282 26.45 -11.77 14.56
N TYR A 283 26.11 -11.84 15.86
CA TYR A 283 26.42 -13.01 16.68
C TYR A 283 25.31 -14.06 16.62
N LYS A 284 25.58 -15.14 15.87
CA LYS A 284 24.91 -16.43 16.08
C LYS A 284 25.48 -17.04 17.37
N LYS A 285 24.66 -17.16 18.41
CA LYS A 285 24.87 -18.19 19.43
C LYS A 285 24.19 -19.47 18.98
#